data_AF-A0A2R6LS03-F1
#
_entry.id   AF-A0A2R6LS03-F1
#
_cell.length_a   1.000
_cell.length_b   1.000
_cell.length_c   1.000
_cell.angle_alpha   90.00
_cell.angle_beta   90.00
_cell.angle_gamma   90.00
#
_symmetry.space_group_name_H-M   'P 1'
#
loop_
_entity.id
_entity.type
_entity.pdbx_description
1 polymer ?
#
loop_
_entity_poly.entity_id
_entity_poly.type
_entity_poly.pdbx_seq_one_letter_code
_entity_poly.pdbx_strand_id
1 'polypeptide(L)'
;MSEFSNPELDPLPYDYDALEPSISEQVLNWHHDTHHQGYVNGLESAEETLAENRESGEFGSSGSTIRNVTHNGSGHYLHTLFWENMDPN
;
A
#
# COMPACT_ATOMS: atom_id res chain seq x y z
N MET A 1 12.17 -17.12 -2.43
CA MET A 1 11.32 -15.92 -2.48
C MET A 1 12.13 -14.78 -1.91
N SER A 2 11.95 -13.56 -2.44
CA SER A 2 12.58 -12.36 -1.87
C SER A 2 12.16 -12.17 -0.42
N GLU A 3 13.04 -11.62 0.41
CA GLU A 3 12.73 -11.26 1.81
C GLU A 3 11.86 -9.99 1.91
N PHE A 4 11.92 -9.15 0.88
CA PHE A 4 11.18 -7.89 0.73
C PHE A 4 10.31 -7.91 -0.52
N SER A 5 9.12 -7.31 -0.44
CA SER A 5 8.23 -7.13 -1.59
C SER A 5 8.60 -5.92 -2.45
N ASN A 6 9.39 -4.97 -1.91
CA ASN A 6 9.72 -3.69 -2.54
C ASN A 6 8.46 -2.97 -3.05
N PRO A 7 7.53 -2.60 -2.16
CA PRO A 7 6.27 -2.01 -2.58
C PRO A 7 6.50 -0.62 -3.16
N GLU A 8 5.80 -0.30 -4.24
CA GLU A 8 5.84 1.01 -4.89
C GLU A 8 4.41 1.50 -5.14
N LEU A 9 4.22 2.83 -5.17
CA LEU A 9 2.95 3.42 -5.55
C LEU A 9 2.96 3.66 -7.06
N ASP A 10 2.32 2.74 -7.80
CA ASP A 10 2.12 2.91 -9.24
C ASP A 10 1.23 4.13 -9.52
N PRO A 11 1.46 4.87 -10.62
CA PRO A 11 0.56 5.94 -11.02
C PRO A 11 -0.83 5.40 -11.37
N LEU A 12 -1.86 6.23 -11.19
CA LEU A 12 -3.21 5.90 -11.66
C LEU A 12 -3.21 5.63 -13.18
N PRO A 13 -4.04 4.69 -13.67
CA PRO A 13 -4.14 4.40 -15.10
C PRO A 13 -4.89 5.47 -15.90
N TYR A 14 -5.37 6.52 -15.25
CA TYR A 14 -6.12 7.64 -15.80
C TYR A 14 -5.84 8.92 -14.99
N ASP A 15 -6.24 10.08 -15.53
CA ASP A 15 -6.12 11.38 -14.86
C ASP A 15 -7.01 11.45 -13.60
N TYR A 16 -6.65 12.29 -12.63
CA TYR A 16 -7.34 12.36 -11.34
C TYR A 16 -8.82 12.78 -11.43
N ASP A 17 -9.22 13.49 -12.48
CA ASP A 17 -10.60 13.91 -12.73
C ASP A 17 -11.38 12.94 -13.64
N ALA A 18 -10.74 11.88 -14.13
CA ALA A 18 -11.32 10.99 -15.14
C ALA A 18 -12.58 10.24 -14.68
N LEU A 19 -12.79 10.09 -13.37
CA LEU A 19 -13.95 9.40 -12.80
C LEU A 19 -15.09 10.33 -12.39
N GLU A 20 -14.99 11.63 -12.69
CA GLU A 20 -16.08 12.56 -12.47
C GLU A 20 -17.29 12.26 -13.39
N PRO A 21 -18.54 12.43 -12.91
CA PRO A 21 -18.95 12.97 -11.61
C PRO A 21 -19.09 11.90 -10.51
N SER A 22 -18.76 10.65 -10.80
CA SER A 22 -18.98 9.52 -9.88
C SER A 22 -18.04 9.57 -8.68
N ILE A 23 -16.77 9.96 -8.91
CA ILE A 23 -15.78 10.21 -7.87
C ILE A 23 -15.03 11.49 -8.21
N SER A 24 -14.93 12.42 -7.26
CA SER A 24 -14.31 13.72 -7.50
C SER A 24 -12.78 13.65 -7.58
N GLU A 25 -12.19 14.60 -8.30
CA GLU A 25 -10.73 14.74 -8.42
C GLU A 25 -10.04 14.84 -7.05
N GLN A 26 -10.63 15.59 -6.11
CA GLN A 26 -10.10 15.73 -4.76
C GLN A 26 -10.05 14.38 -4.01
N VAL A 27 -11.08 13.55 -4.17
CA VAL A 27 -11.13 12.24 -3.52
C VAL A 27 -10.08 11.32 -4.13
N LEU A 28 -9.92 11.28 -5.46
CA LEU A 28 -8.88 10.46 -6.10
C LEU A 28 -7.48 10.88 -5.63
N ASN A 29 -7.19 12.19 -5.59
CA ASN A 29 -5.90 12.71 -5.14
C ASN A 29 -5.56 12.24 -3.73
N TRP A 30 -6.46 12.43 -2.75
CA TRP A 30 -6.17 12.00 -1.38
C TRP A 30 -6.15 10.48 -1.22
N HIS A 31 -7.04 9.77 -1.92
CA HIS A 31 -7.16 8.33 -1.80
C HIS A 31 -5.92 7.62 -2.40
N HIS A 32 -5.38 8.14 -3.49
CA HIS A 32 -4.15 7.63 -4.08
C HIS A 32 -2.90 8.14 -3.34
N ASP A 33 -2.64 9.44 -3.35
CA ASP A 33 -1.34 10.00 -2.96
C ASP A 33 -1.11 10.03 -1.46
N THR A 34 -2.18 9.92 -0.66
CA THR A 34 -2.08 9.91 0.80
C THR A 34 -2.42 8.53 1.37
N HIS A 35 -3.61 8.00 1.08
CA HIS A 35 -4.05 6.74 1.68
C HIS A 35 -3.33 5.53 1.09
N HIS A 36 -3.26 5.38 -0.24
CA HIS A 36 -2.53 4.28 -0.86
C HIS A 36 -1.02 4.38 -0.59
N GLN A 37 -0.43 5.57 -0.70
CA GLN A 37 0.98 5.79 -0.32
C GLN A 37 1.26 5.38 1.14
N GLY A 38 0.32 5.63 2.05
CA GLY A 38 0.45 5.22 3.46
C GLY A 38 0.58 3.70 3.62
N TYR A 39 -0.14 2.92 2.81
CA TYR A 39 -0.02 1.47 2.80
C TYR A 39 1.31 1.00 2.22
N VAL A 40 1.80 1.63 1.15
CA VAL A 40 3.12 1.33 0.56
C VAL A 40 4.23 1.52 1.61
N ASN A 41 4.29 2.71 2.22
CA ASN A 41 5.29 3.02 3.25
C ASN A 41 5.17 2.09 4.46
N GLY A 42 3.94 1.81 4.89
CA GLY A 42 3.69 0.95 6.04
C GLY A 42 4.03 -0.51 5.80
N LEU A 43 3.97 -0.99 4.55
CA LEU A 43 4.40 -2.34 4.19
C LEU A 43 5.93 -2.42 4.19
N GLU A 44 6.60 -1.47 3.54
CA GLU A 44 8.07 -1.37 3.49
C GLU A 44 8.65 -1.38 4.91
N SER A 45 8.22 -0.46 5.79
CA SER A 45 8.75 -0.38 7.16
C SER A 45 8.47 -1.64 8.00
N ALA A 46 7.35 -2.34 7.74
CA ALA A 46 7.02 -3.56 8.45
C ALA A 46 7.92 -4.73 8.01
N GLU A 47 8.26 -4.82 6.72
CA GLU A 47 9.20 -5.81 6.21
C GLU A 47 10.62 -5.57 6.71
N GLU A 48 11.08 -4.31 6.74
CA GLU A 48 12.36 -3.90 7.35
C GLU A 48 12.45 -4.35 8.81
N THR A 49 11.43 -4.05 9.62
CA THR A 49 11.39 -4.46 11.03
C THR A 49 11.44 -5.99 11.18
N LEU A 50 10.77 -6.75 10.30
CA LEU A 50 10.84 -8.22 10.36
C LEU A 50 12.22 -8.76 9.96
N ALA A 51 12.90 -8.13 9.00
CA ALA A 51 14.26 -8.48 8.63
C ALA A 51 15.24 -8.20 9.78
N GLU A 52 15.15 -7.03 10.41
CA GLU A 52 15.95 -6.66 11.59
C GLU A 52 15.72 -7.62 12.77
N ASN A 53 14.48 -7.99 13.05
CA ASN A 53 14.15 -8.99 14.08
C ASN A 53 14.81 -10.35 13.78
N ARG A 54 14.83 -10.78 12.51
CA ARG A 54 15.48 -12.03 12.09
C ARG A 54 17.00 -11.97 12.27
N GLU A 55 17.62 -10.85 11.87
CA GLU A 55 19.07 -10.66 11.97
C GLU A 55 19.54 -10.59 13.43
N SER A 56 18.81 -9.85 14.27
CA SER A 56 19.13 -9.68 15.68
C SER A 56 18.76 -10.88 16.57
N GLY A 57 17.80 -11.71 16.14
CA GLY A 57 17.24 -12.78 16.97
C GLY A 57 16.23 -12.29 18.02
N GLU A 58 15.79 -11.04 17.95
CA GLU A 58 14.84 -10.42 18.87
C GLU A 58 13.41 -10.45 18.30
N PHE A 59 12.59 -11.40 18.77
CA PHE A 59 11.27 -11.65 18.17
C PHE A 59 10.09 -10.99 18.90
N GLY A 60 10.33 -10.22 19.97
CA GLY A 60 9.26 -9.67 20.82
C GLY A 60 8.24 -8.81 20.08
N SER A 61 8.66 -8.05 19.07
CA SER A 61 7.78 -7.19 18.25
C SER A 61 7.17 -7.90 17.04
N SER A 62 7.64 -9.11 16.69
CA SER A 62 7.31 -9.76 15.42
C SER A 62 5.82 -9.99 15.24
N GLY A 63 5.10 -10.34 16.31
CA GLY A 63 3.65 -10.54 16.26
C GLY A 63 2.87 -9.29 15.82
N SER A 64 3.20 -8.12 16.39
CA SER A 64 2.60 -6.85 15.98
C SER A 64 3.05 -6.44 14.58
N THR A 65 4.32 -6.69 14.22
CA THR A 65 4.85 -6.32 12.90
C THR A 65 4.21 -7.14 11.78
N ILE A 66 3.94 -8.43 11.99
CA ILE A 66 3.19 -9.27 11.03
C ILE A 66 1.77 -8.74 10.80
N ARG A 67 1.12 -8.19 11.84
CA ARG A 67 -0.18 -7.52 11.68
C ARG A 67 -0.06 -6.29 10.78
N ASN A 68 1.03 -5.54 10.90
CA ASN A 68 1.27 -4.37 10.03
C ASN A 68 1.53 -4.80 8.58
N VAL A 69 2.33 -5.84 8.33
CA VAL A 69 2.48 -6.43 6.99
C VAL A 69 1.12 -6.81 6.41
N THR A 70 0.28 -7.48 7.20
CA THR A 70 -1.05 -7.91 6.76
C THR A 70 -1.94 -6.71 6.41
N HIS A 71 -2.00 -5.70 7.29
CA HIS A 71 -2.85 -4.53 7.08
C HIS A 71 -2.40 -3.68 5.90
N ASN A 72 -1.12 -3.32 5.87
CA ASN A 72 -0.54 -2.45 4.86
C ASN A 72 -0.42 -3.16 3.51
N GLY A 73 0.00 -4.43 3.49
CA GLY A 73 0.03 -5.22 2.27
C GLY A 73 -1.37 -5.42 1.68
N SER A 74 -2.37 -5.78 2.51
CA SER A 74 -3.75 -5.87 2.01
C SER A 74 -4.26 -4.52 1.51
N GLY A 75 -3.93 -3.43 2.20
CA GLY A 75 -4.23 -2.07 1.75
C GLY A 75 -3.66 -1.79 0.36
N HIS A 76 -2.37 -2.03 0.16
CA HIS A 76 -1.69 -1.81 -1.11
C HIS A 76 -2.27 -2.67 -2.26
N TYR A 77 -2.38 -3.98 -2.08
CA TYR A 77 -2.89 -4.87 -3.14
C TYR A 77 -4.36 -4.58 -3.49
N LEU A 78 -5.20 -4.30 -2.48
CA LEU A 78 -6.61 -4.02 -2.74
C LEU A 78 -6.82 -2.66 -3.42
N HIS A 79 -5.99 -1.64 -3.13
CA HIS A 79 -6.07 -0.35 -3.83
C HIS A 79 -5.54 -0.45 -5.25
N THR A 80 -4.45 -1.19 -5.48
CA THR A 80 -3.95 -1.48 -6.83
C THR A 80 -5.06 -2.09 -7.69
N LEU A 81 -5.73 -3.13 -7.18
CA LEU A 81 -6.88 -3.73 -7.84
C LEU A 81 -8.06 -2.75 -7.99
N PHE A 82 -8.30 -1.88 -7.03
CA PHE A 82 -9.38 -0.90 -7.09
C PHE A 82 -9.20 0.07 -8.26
N TRP A 83 -7.98 0.59 -8.47
CA TRP A 83 -7.68 1.51 -9.57
C TRP A 83 -7.77 0.83 -10.93
N GLU A 84 -7.25 -0.40 -11.05
CA GLU A 84 -7.30 -1.19 -12.29
C GLU A 84 -8.72 -1.63 -12.69
N ASN A 85 -9.65 -1.69 -11.74
CA ASN A 85 -11.03 -2.10 -11.98
C ASN A 85 -11.99 -0.94 -12.27
N MET A 86 -11.53 0.31 -12.19
CA MET A 86 -12.33 1.47 -12.58
C MET A 86 -12.02 1.88 -14.01
N ASP A 87 -13.04 2.35 -14.71
CA ASP A 87 -12.93 2.89 -16.06
C ASP A 87 -13.69 4.21 -16.13
N PRO A 88 -13.17 5.23 -16.84
CA PRO A 88 -13.89 6.49 -17.06
C PRO A 88 -15.13 6.36 -17.97
N ASN A 89 -15.40 5.20 -18.59
CA ASN A 89 -16.52 4.96 -19.51
C ASN A 89 -17.58 3.98 -18.99
#